data_AF-A0A1F5E443-F1
#
_entry.id   AF-A0A1F5E443-F1
#
_cell.length_a   1.000
_cell.length_b   1.000
_cell.length_c   1.000
_cell.angle_alpha   90.00
_cell.angle_beta   90.00
_cell.angle_gamma   90.00
#
_symmetry.space_group_name_H-M   'P 1'
#
loop_
_entity.id
_entity.type
_entity.pdbx_description
1 polymer ?
#
loop_
_entity_poly.entity_id
_entity_poly.type
_entity_poly.pdbx_seq_one_letter_code
_entity_poly.pdbx_strand_id
1 'polypeptide(L)'
;MIRFKLPLLIVSLFLVAFAVGAFLQKYYSKADQPRPNNSSLNQPEKLAAQAQRSEIRSGDGTVTLISKVESKPDQSQDYSFFVANLSGNDQTERLIFTRTLAAGGNISLPGNSWSPDNKYLFLKEKDQTGSINFLVLKASGEAFADGEQYLDVISQFSQKMPGYLLQDATGWASPTLLNITTMTENGTKKGPSYWLEVTSGAILMHR
;
A
#
# COMPACT_ATOMS: atom_id res chain seq x y z
N MET A 1 71.44 53.87 -17.00
CA MET A 1 70.91 52.67 -17.68
C MET A 1 70.88 51.52 -16.68
N ILE A 2 69.77 51.32 -15.96
CA ILE A 2 69.49 50.12 -15.16
C ILE A 2 67.98 49.88 -15.31
N ARG A 3 67.61 48.83 -16.04
CA ARG A 3 66.22 48.37 -16.23
C ARG A 3 66.13 46.95 -15.69
N PHE A 4 65.59 46.74 -14.47
CA PHE A 4 65.22 45.38 -14.06
C PHE A 4 64.03 45.38 -13.07
N LYS A 5 62.94 44.77 -13.56
CA LYS A 5 62.01 43.86 -12.87
C LYS A 5 61.27 44.34 -11.61
N LEU A 6 60.31 45.25 -11.77
CA LEU A 6 59.28 45.54 -10.77
C LEU A 6 58.00 44.65 -10.82
N PRO A 7 57.62 43.91 -11.89
CA PRO A 7 56.35 43.17 -11.87
C PRO A 7 56.42 41.78 -11.20
N LEU A 8 57.61 41.25 -10.88
CA LEU A 8 57.73 39.89 -10.32
C LEU A 8 57.49 39.83 -8.79
N LEU A 9 57.71 40.94 -8.09
CA LEU A 9 57.64 40.98 -6.62
C LEU A 9 56.18 41.10 -6.13
N ILE A 10 55.33 41.79 -6.90
CA ILE A 10 53.91 41.95 -6.59
C ILE A 10 53.14 40.64 -6.80
N VAL A 11 53.44 39.89 -7.87
CA VAL A 11 52.80 38.58 -8.14
C VAL A 11 53.19 37.52 -7.09
N SER A 12 54.43 37.56 -6.59
CA SER A 12 54.88 36.68 -5.50
C SER A 12 54.17 36.97 -4.17
N LEU A 13 53.93 38.25 -3.85
CA LEU A 13 53.23 38.63 -2.62
C LEU A 13 51.76 38.17 -2.61
N PHE A 14 51.09 38.23 -3.77
CA PHE A 14 49.70 37.77 -3.90
C PHE A 14 49.57 36.24 -3.79
N LEU A 15 50.53 35.47 -4.31
CA LEU A 15 50.51 34.00 -4.20
C LEU A 15 50.72 33.52 -2.76
N VAL A 16 51.59 34.21 -1.98
CA VAL A 16 51.80 33.88 -0.57
C VAL A 16 50.58 34.27 0.28
N ALA A 17 49.94 35.42 0.01
CA ALA A 17 48.71 35.81 0.70
C ALA A 17 47.55 34.84 0.45
N PHE A 18 47.43 34.30 -0.78
CA PHE A 18 46.40 33.32 -1.11
C PHE A 18 46.65 31.95 -0.44
N ALA A 19 47.91 31.52 -0.37
CA ALA A 19 48.28 30.27 0.30
C ALA A 19 48.08 30.34 1.83
N VAL A 20 48.42 31.47 2.46
CA VAL A 20 48.17 31.68 3.90
C VAL A 20 46.67 31.80 4.19
N GLY A 21 45.90 32.47 3.34
CA GLY A 21 44.44 32.56 3.46
C GLY A 21 43.74 31.19 3.38
N ALA A 22 44.12 30.36 2.40
CA ALA A 22 43.55 29.02 2.24
C ALA A 22 43.97 28.05 3.37
N PHE A 23 45.20 28.19 3.90
CA PHE A 23 45.68 27.38 5.02
C PHE A 23 45.00 27.77 6.35
N LEU A 24 44.80 29.07 6.60
CA LEU A 24 44.07 29.56 7.78
C LEU A 24 42.58 29.20 7.70
N GLN A 25 41.93 29.25 6.52
CA GLN A 25 40.55 28.81 6.38
C GLN A 25 40.39 27.32 6.74
N LYS A 26 41.32 26.46 6.30
CA LYS A 26 41.30 25.02 6.66
C LYS A 26 41.61 24.76 8.15
N TYR A 27 42.38 25.64 8.81
CA TYR A 27 42.67 25.55 10.24
C TYR A 27 41.55 26.12 11.13
N TYR A 28 40.91 27.22 10.73
CA TYR A 28 39.79 27.82 11.45
C TYR A 28 38.46 27.08 11.24
N SER A 29 38.28 26.35 10.13
CA SER A 29 37.11 25.46 9.95
C SER A 29 37.14 24.20 10.86
N LYS A 30 38.09 24.09 11.79
CA LYS A 30 38.11 23.05 12.84
C LYS A 30 37.88 23.56 14.27
N ALA A 31 37.62 24.86 14.46
CA ALA A 31 37.21 25.42 15.75
C ALA A 31 35.72 25.79 15.66
N ASP A 32 34.95 25.32 16.63
CA ASP A 32 33.47 25.33 16.72
C ASP A 32 32.73 24.27 15.89
N GLN A 33 33.05 22.99 16.13
CA GLN A 33 31.96 22.02 16.21
C GLN A 33 31.27 22.21 17.56
N PRO A 34 29.94 22.48 17.61
CA PRO A 34 29.23 22.45 18.87
C PRO A 34 29.41 21.05 19.48
N ARG A 35 29.95 21.04 20.71
CA ARG A 35 30.00 19.87 21.60
C ARG A 35 28.63 19.18 21.54
N PRO A 36 28.53 17.85 21.36
CA PRO A 36 27.25 17.18 21.49
C PRO A 36 26.77 17.40 22.92
N ASN A 37 25.80 18.29 23.06
CA ASN A 37 25.08 18.46 24.30
C ASN A 37 24.19 17.24 24.40
N ASN A 38 24.55 16.33 25.31
CA ASN A 38 23.67 15.27 25.78
C ASN A 38 22.56 15.94 26.62
N SER A 39 21.71 16.68 25.94
CA SER A 39 20.45 17.17 26.45
C SER A 39 19.44 16.62 25.47
N SER A 40 19.10 15.34 25.66
CA SER A 40 17.83 14.81 25.21
C SER A 40 16.74 15.66 25.87
N LEU A 41 16.41 16.79 25.24
CA LEU A 41 15.06 17.31 25.35
C LEU A 41 14.19 16.13 24.95
N ASN A 42 13.40 15.65 25.92
CA ASN A 42 12.27 14.77 25.72
C ASN A 42 11.29 15.49 24.78
N GLN A 43 11.63 15.57 23.50
CA GLN A 43 10.63 15.54 22.47
C GLN A 43 10.10 14.11 22.56
N PRO A 44 8.82 13.89 22.91
CA PRO A 44 8.26 12.58 22.63
C PRO A 44 8.44 12.41 21.14
N GLU A 45 9.40 11.56 20.76
CA GLU A 45 9.35 10.86 19.50
C GLU A 45 7.92 10.33 19.48
N LYS A 46 7.05 10.99 18.69
CA LYS A 46 5.73 10.47 18.41
C LYS A 46 6.04 9.13 17.82
N LEU A 47 5.98 8.09 18.66
CA LEU A 47 6.18 6.70 18.30
C LEU A 47 5.34 6.56 17.04
N ALA A 48 5.99 6.48 15.88
CA ALA A 48 5.27 6.26 14.64
C ALA A 48 4.52 4.97 14.91
N ALA A 49 3.19 5.06 15.05
CA ALA A 49 2.39 3.94 15.48
C ALA A 49 2.72 2.82 14.49
N GLN A 50 3.40 1.78 14.98
CA GLN A 50 3.95 0.76 14.11
C GLN A 50 2.77 0.15 13.37
N ALA A 51 2.75 0.30 12.04
CA ALA A 51 1.60 -0.09 11.24
C ALA A 51 1.25 -1.55 11.54
N GLN A 52 -0.03 -1.82 11.84
CA GLN A 52 -0.48 -3.17 12.10
C GLN A 52 -0.33 -3.97 10.81
N ARG A 53 0.43 -5.07 10.88
CA ARG A 53 0.70 -5.95 9.75
C ARG A 53 -0.07 -7.25 9.87
N SER A 54 -0.72 -7.68 8.79
CA SER A 54 -1.31 -9.01 8.66
C SER A 54 -0.94 -9.61 7.31
N GLU A 55 -0.93 -10.93 7.20
CA GLU A 55 -0.60 -11.62 5.94
C GLU A 55 -1.42 -12.89 5.73
N ILE A 56 -1.60 -13.25 4.47
CA ILE A 56 -2.21 -14.50 4.06
C ILE A 56 -1.51 -15.06 2.82
N ARG A 57 -1.07 -16.32 2.91
CA ARG A 57 -0.42 -17.04 1.81
C ARG A 57 -1.45 -17.57 0.81
N SER A 58 -1.04 -17.69 -0.45
CA SER A 58 -1.82 -18.40 -1.47
C SER A 58 -1.99 -19.87 -1.11
N GLY A 59 -2.98 -20.52 -1.75
CA GLY A 59 -3.27 -21.94 -1.51
C GLY A 59 -2.09 -22.87 -1.85
N ASP A 60 -1.27 -22.49 -2.82
CA ASP A 60 -0.04 -23.20 -3.21
C ASP A 60 1.22 -22.73 -2.45
N GLY A 61 1.09 -21.70 -1.60
CA GLY A 61 2.18 -21.14 -0.80
C GLY A 61 3.25 -20.36 -1.59
N THR A 62 3.05 -20.10 -2.88
CA THR A 62 4.06 -19.45 -3.73
C THR A 62 4.10 -17.92 -3.59
N VAL A 63 3.00 -17.32 -3.15
CA VAL A 63 2.85 -15.87 -2.96
C VAL A 63 2.14 -15.56 -1.64
N THR A 64 2.28 -14.31 -1.16
CA THR A 64 1.58 -13.82 0.04
C THR A 64 1.00 -12.43 -0.17
N LEU A 65 -0.18 -12.21 0.40
CA LEU A 65 -0.85 -10.92 0.46
C LEU A 65 -0.59 -10.36 1.85
N ILE A 66 -0.09 -9.13 1.90
CA ILE A 66 0.29 -8.44 3.13
C ILE A 66 -0.54 -7.17 3.23
N SER A 67 -1.17 -6.95 4.37
CA SER A 67 -1.83 -5.68 4.71
C SER A 67 -1.01 -4.95 5.76
N LYS A 68 -0.84 -3.65 5.57
CA LYS A 68 -0.30 -2.71 6.57
C LYS A 68 -1.34 -1.65 6.84
N VAL A 69 -1.64 -1.42 8.12
CA VAL A 69 -2.67 -0.48 8.56
C VAL A 69 -2.04 0.59 9.44
N GLU A 70 -2.19 1.85 9.05
CA GLU A 70 -1.78 3.01 9.83
C GLU A 70 -3.01 3.75 10.38
N SER A 71 -3.08 3.89 11.70
CA SER A 71 -4.15 4.65 12.37
C SER A 71 -3.80 6.13 12.44
N LYS A 72 -4.70 6.99 11.96
CA LYS A 72 -4.57 8.45 12.01
C LYS A 72 -5.10 9.04 13.31
N PRO A 73 -4.75 10.29 13.65
CA PRO A 73 -5.26 10.96 14.85
C PRO A 73 -6.79 11.09 14.92
N ASP A 74 -7.47 11.14 13.78
CA ASP A 74 -8.93 11.15 13.66
C ASP A 74 -9.55 9.74 13.72
N GLN A 75 -8.74 8.72 14.05
CA GLN A 75 -9.10 7.30 14.09
C GLN A 75 -9.47 6.69 12.74
N SER A 76 -9.34 7.44 11.63
CA SER A 76 -9.36 6.84 10.31
C SER A 76 -8.12 5.94 10.12
N GLN A 77 -8.22 4.99 9.18
CA GLN A 77 -7.22 3.97 8.94
C GLN A 77 -6.81 3.98 7.48
N ASP A 78 -5.51 4.10 7.23
CA ASP A 78 -4.93 3.92 5.91
C ASP A 78 -4.45 2.48 5.75
N TYR A 79 -5.04 1.78 4.80
CA TYR A 79 -4.68 0.42 4.39
C TYR A 79 -3.76 0.47 3.18
N SER A 80 -2.68 -0.29 3.23
CA SER A 80 -1.80 -0.57 2.10
C SER A 80 -1.64 -2.07 1.92
N PHE A 81 -1.96 -2.56 0.72
CA PHE A 81 -1.90 -3.97 0.39
C PHE A 81 -0.73 -4.25 -0.55
N PHE A 82 0.05 -5.27 -0.22
CA PHE A 82 1.23 -5.68 -0.96
C PHE A 82 1.15 -7.15 -1.34
N VAL A 83 1.78 -7.50 -2.46
CA VAL A 83 2.02 -8.89 -2.86
C VAL A 83 3.52 -9.13 -2.85
N ALA A 84 3.95 -10.25 -2.29
CA ALA A 84 5.33 -10.72 -2.35
C ALA A 84 5.39 -12.16 -2.86
N ASN A 85 6.37 -12.44 -3.73
CA ASN A 85 6.70 -13.81 -4.12
C ASN A 85 7.47 -14.47 -2.98
N LEU A 86 7.04 -15.66 -2.59
CA LEU A 86 7.74 -16.49 -1.60
C LEU A 86 8.68 -17.50 -2.27
N SER A 87 8.53 -17.69 -3.57
CA SER A 87 9.38 -18.57 -4.38
C SER A 87 10.55 -17.79 -4.96
N GLY A 88 11.78 -18.16 -4.60
CA GLY A 88 13.02 -17.52 -5.07
C GLY A 88 13.71 -16.68 -3.99
N ASN A 89 14.78 -15.98 -4.39
CA ASN A 89 15.60 -15.17 -3.47
C ASN A 89 15.09 -13.73 -3.30
N ASP A 90 14.12 -13.32 -4.12
CA ASP A 90 13.56 -11.96 -4.10
C ASP A 90 12.16 -11.98 -3.49
N GLN A 91 12.07 -11.57 -2.23
CA GLN A 91 10.82 -11.48 -1.45
C GLN A 91 10.31 -10.03 -1.38
N THR A 92 10.63 -9.21 -2.39
CA THR A 92 10.23 -7.80 -2.40
C THR A 92 8.70 -7.64 -2.36
N GLU A 93 8.23 -6.84 -1.39
CA GLU A 93 6.83 -6.47 -1.26
C GLU A 93 6.47 -5.42 -2.32
N ARG A 94 5.53 -5.74 -3.22
CA ARG A 94 5.03 -4.81 -4.24
C ARG A 94 3.65 -4.29 -3.85
N LEU A 95 3.50 -2.97 -3.73
CA LEU A 95 2.23 -2.33 -3.45
C LEU A 95 1.25 -2.58 -4.61
N ILE A 96 0.02 -2.98 -4.29
CA ILE A 96 -1.04 -3.26 -5.28
C ILE A 96 -2.30 -2.44 -5.07
N PHE A 97 -2.57 -1.97 -3.85
CA PHE A 97 -3.80 -1.25 -3.54
C PHE A 97 -3.66 -0.46 -2.25
N THR A 98 -4.30 0.71 -2.20
CA THR A 98 -4.41 1.53 -0.98
C THR A 98 -5.85 1.96 -0.78
N ARG A 99 -6.29 2.02 0.48
CA ARG A 99 -7.64 2.47 0.81
C ARG A 99 -7.67 3.13 2.18
N THR A 100 -8.35 4.27 2.29
CA THR A 100 -8.59 4.92 3.58
C THR A 100 -10.01 4.63 4.02
N LEU A 101 -10.17 4.13 5.24
CA LEU A 101 -11.47 3.96 5.89
C LEU A 101 -11.61 4.94 7.04
N ALA A 102 -12.81 5.50 7.20
CA ALA A 102 -13.14 6.30 8.36
C ALA A 102 -13.16 5.46 9.64
N ALA A 103 -13.18 6.13 10.80
CA ALA A 103 -13.20 5.49 12.11
C ALA A 103 -14.31 4.43 12.22
N GLY A 104 -13.96 3.25 12.72
CA GLY A 104 -14.88 2.11 12.87
C GLY A 104 -14.97 1.19 11.64
N GLY A 105 -14.47 1.61 10.48
CA GLY A 105 -14.31 0.73 9.32
C GLY A 105 -13.14 -0.25 9.46
N ASN A 106 -13.17 -1.35 8.71
CA ASN A 106 -12.02 -2.24 8.57
C ASN A 106 -11.99 -2.98 7.24
N ILE A 107 -10.81 -3.50 6.87
CA ILE A 107 -10.67 -4.47 5.78
C ILE A 107 -10.03 -5.73 6.35
N SER A 108 -10.68 -6.87 6.11
CA SER A 108 -10.19 -8.19 6.51
C SER A 108 -9.64 -8.97 5.33
N LEU A 109 -8.72 -9.88 5.63
CA LEU A 109 -8.14 -10.85 4.69
C LEU A 109 -8.76 -12.23 4.97
N PRO A 110 -9.85 -12.63 4.28
CA PRO A 110 -10.45 -13.95 4.45
C PRO A 110 -9.48 -15.08 4.15
N GLY A 111 -9.66 -16.26 4.76
CA GLY A 111 -8.82 -17.46 4.50
C GLY A 111 -8.75 -17.89 3.03
N ASN A 112 -9.72 -17.47 2.23
CA ASN A 112 -9.86 -17.69 0.80
C ASN A 112 -9.65 -16.41 -0.02
N SER A 113 -8.78 -15.51 0.44
CA SER A 113 -8.47 -14.26 -0.28
C SER A 113 -7.92 -14.54 -1.68
N TRP A 114 -7.02 -15.51 -1.82
CA TRP A 114 -6.38 -15.82 -3.10
C TRP A 114 -7.26 -16.64 -4.04
N SER A 115 -7.35 -16.23 -5.31
CA SER A 115 -7.90 -17.10 -6.36
C SER A 115 -7.03 -18.35 -6.53
N PRO A 116 -7.60 -19.48 -6.96
CA PRO A 116 -6.85 -20.72 -7.15
C PRO A 116 -5.61 -20.62 -8.04
N ASP A 117 -5.55 -19.65 -8.96
CA ASP A 117 -4.42 -19.39 -9.86
C ASP A 117 -3.57 -18.16 -9.46
N ASN A 118 -3.80 -17.62 -8.26
CA ASN A 118 -3.11 -16.47 -7.68
C ASN A 118 -3.23 -15.16 -8.48
N LYS A 119 -4.15 -15.05 -9.44
CA LYS A 119 -4.31 -13.82 -10.24
C LYS A 119 -5.20 -12.78 -9.60
N TYR A 120 -6.08 -13.18 -8.69
CA TYR A 120 -7.03 -12.28 -8.05
C TYR A 120 -7.04 -12.43 -6.54
N LEU A 121 -7.46 -11.36 -5.88
CA LEU A 121 -7.57 -11.26 -4.43
C LEU A 121 -8.97 -10.82 -4.04
N PHE A 122 -9.57 -11.49 -3.08
CA PHE A 122 -10.88 -11.21 -2.52
C PHE A 122 -10.73 -10.63 -1.11
N LEU A 123 -11.27 -9.43 -0.89
CA LEU A 123 -11.25 -8.72 0.40
C LEU A 123 -12.67 -8.48 0.89
N LYS A 124 -12.86 -8.53 2.22
CA LYS A 124 -14.10 -8.10 2.88
C LYS A 124 -13.84 -6.79 3.60
N GLU A 125 -14.53 -5.76 3.16
CA GLU A 125 -14.53 -4.44 3.79
C GLU A 125 -15.79 -4.26 4.62
N LYS A 126 -15.63 -3.70 5.81
CA LYS A 126 -16.72 -3.17 6.63
C LYS A 126 -16.56 -1.66 6.70
N ASP A 127 -17.57 -0.92 6.27
CA ASP A 127 -17.55 0.54 6.40
C ASP A 127 -17.88 1.01 7.84
N GLN A 128 -17.86 2.33 8.04
CA GLN A 128 -18.18 2.96 9.33
C GLN A 128 -19.62 2.71 9.82
N THR A 129 -20.55 2.41 8.90
CA THR A 129 -21.96 2.08 9.23
C THR A 129 -22.13 0.60 9.58
N GLY A 130 -21.11 -0.21 9.31
CA GLY A 130 -21.11 -1.65 9.46
C GLY A 130 -21.60 -2.42 8.24
N SER A 131 -21.80 -1.73 7.11
CA SER A 131 -22.15 -2.37 5.85
C SER A 131 -20.94 -3.12 5.30
N ILE A 132 -21.16 -4.33 4.80
CA ILE A 132 -20.10 -5.18 4.26
C ILE A 132 -20.04 -4.99 2.75
N ASN A 133 -18.85 -4.65 2.24
CA ASN A 133 -18.50 -4.61 0.84
C ASN A 133 -17.52 -5.74 0.51
N PHE A 134 -17.58 -6.20 -0.73
CA PHE A 134 -16.76 -7.29 -1.24
C PHE A 134 -15.95 -6.77 -2.42
N LEU A 135 -14.63 -6.75 -2.27
CA LEU A 135 -13.71 -6.17 -3.24
C LEU A 135 -12.91 -7.29 -3.91
N VAL A 136 -12.76 -7.23 -5.23
CA VAL A 136 -11.82 -8.08 -5.96
C VAL A 136 -10.75 -7.24 -6.59
N LEU A 137 -9.49 -7.58 -6.33
CA LEU A 137 -8.32 -6.93 -6.90
C LEU A 137 -7.62 -7.89 -7.85
N LYS A 138 -6.93 -7.36 -8.86
CA LYS A 138 -5.89 -8.13 -9.55
C LYS A 138 -4.66 -8.19 -8.65
N ALA A 139 -4.08 -9.38 -8.49
CA ALA A 139 -2.82 -9.53 -7.76
C ALA A 139 -1.67 -8.77 -8.43
N SER A 140 -1.78 -8.44 -9.73
CA SER A 140 -0.85 -7.56 -10.45
C SER A 140 -0.94 -6.09 -10.03
N GLY A 141 -1.98 -5.65 -9.30
CA GLY A 141 -2.20 -4.23 -8.97
C GLY A 141 -2.61 -3.37 -10.18
N GLU A 142 -2.86 -3.99 -11.33
CA GLU A 142 -3.39 -3.30 -12.50
C GLU A 142 -4.90 -3.09 -12.35
N ALA A 143 -5.41 -2.04 -13.01
CA ALA A 143 -6.85 -1.82 -13.12
C ALA A 143 -7.56 -2.93 -13.92
N PHE A 144 -8.86 -3.06 -13.69
CA PHE A 144 -9.78 -3.81 -14.54
C PHE A 144 -10.01 -3.08 -15.87
N ALA A 145 -10.74 -3.72 -16.79
CA ALA A 145 -10.91 -3.22 -18.16
C ALA A 145 -11.69 -1.89 -18.24
N ASP A 146 -12.48 -1.59 -17.20
CA ASP A 146 -13.21 -0.33 -17.01
C ASP A 146 -12.34 0.78 -16.39
N GLY A 147 -11.09 0.49 -16.05
CA GLY A 147 -10.16 1.43 -15.42
C GLY A 147 -10.24 1.44 -13.89
N GLU A 148 -11.17 0.69 -13.29
CA GLU A 148 -11.31 0.60 -11.84
C GLU A 148 -10.18 -0.25 -11.22
N GLN A 149 -9.69 0.16 -10.06
CA GLN A 149 -8.64 -0.59 -9.34
C GLN A 149 -9.16 -1.89 -8.72
N TYR A 150 -10.46 -1.96 -8.48
CA TYR A 150 -11.12 -3.12 -7.89
C TYR A 150 -12.50 -3.32 -8.50
N LEU A 151 -12.96 -4.57 -8.51
CA LEU A 151 -14.34 -4.90 -8.81
C LEU A 151 -15.14 -4.86 -7.51
N ASP A 152 -16.17 -4.01 -7.48
CA ASP A 152 -17.20 -3.98 -6.44
C ASP A 152 -18.24 -5.08 -6.73
N VAL A 153 -18.20 -6.17 -5.97
CA VAL A 153 -19.05 -7.34 -6.21
C VAL A 153 -20.52 -7.01 -5.96
N ILE A 154 -20.84 -6.13 -5.01
CA ILE A 154 -22.22 -5.75 -4.69
C ILE A 154 -22.80 -4.92 -5.82
N SER A 155 -22.05 -3.92 -6.29
CA SER A 155 -22.45 -3.09 -7.43
C SER A 155 -22.64 -3.94 -8.69
N GLN A 156 -21.67 -4.82 -9.01
CA GLN A 156 -21.77 -5.72 -10.17
C GLN A 156 -22.96 -6.67 -10.09
N PHE A 157 -23.24 -7.22 -8.91
CA PHE A 157 -24.35 -8.14 -8.71
C PHE A 157 -25.70 -7.42 -8.81
N SER A 158 -25.89 -6.33 -8.06
CA SER A 158 -27.16 -5.61 -7.97
C SER A 158 -27.62 -5.02 -9.31
N GLN A 159 -26.68 -4.58 -10.16
CA GLN A 159 -26.99 -4.10 -11.51
C GLN A 159 -27.57 -5.20 -12.42
N LYS A 160 -27.17 -6.47 -12.23
CA LYS A 160 -27.57 -7.60 -13.09
C LYS A 160 -28.68 -8.45 -12.49
N MET A 161 -28.84 -8.40 -11.17
CA MET A 161 -29.79 -9.22 -10.40
C MET A 161 -30.63 -8.37 -9.44
N PRO A 162 -31.44 -7.41 -9.94
CA PRO A 162 -32.17 -6.46 -9.08
C PRO A 162 -33.21 -7.12 -8.15
N GLY A 163 -33.69 -8.34 -8.45
CA GLY A 163 -34.66 -9.06 -7.62
C GLY A 163 -34.07 -9.81 -6.41
N TYR A 164 -32.76 -9.67 -6.17
CA TYR A 164 -32.06 -10.36 -5.08
C TYR A 164 -31.08 -9.43 -4.38
N LEU A 165 -30.99 -9.60 -3.06
CA LEU A 165 -29.97 -8.92 -2.26
C LEU A 165 -28.76 -9.84 -2.10
N LEU A 166 -27.57 -9.31 -2.37
CA LEU A 166 -26.33 -10.02 -2.06
C LEU A 166 -26.19 -10.12 -0.53
N GLN A 167 -26.11 -11.34 -0.01
CA GLN A 167 -25.99 -11.60 1.42
C GLN A 167 -24.52 -11.75 1.84
N ASP A 168 -23.79 -12.61 1.12
CA ASP A 168 -22.37 -12.85 1.36
C ASP A 168 -21.68 -13.30 0.07
N ALA A 169 -20.36 -13.14 0.04
CA ALA A 169 -19.50 -13.77 -0.94
C ALA A 169 -18.52 -14.70 -0.20
N THR A 170 -18.54 -15.98 -0.56
CA THR A 170 -17.78 -17.03 0.15
C THR A 170 -16.46 -17.37 -0.56
N GLY A 171 -15.89 -16.44 -1.32
CA GLY A 171 -14.65 -16.60 -2.09
C GLY A 171 -14.81 -17.44 -3.36
N TRP A 172 -13.75 -18.15 -3.74
CA TRP A 172 -13.56 -18.70 -5.09
C TRP A 172 -14.17 -20.09 -5.29
N ALA A 173 -14.96 -20.24 -6.37
CA ALA A 173 -15.42 -21.52 -6.90
C ALA A 173 -14.55 -22.02 -8.08
N SER A 174 -13.79 -21.13 -8.69
CA SER A 174 -12.79 -21.42 -9.72
C SER A 174 -11.75 -20.28 -9.73
N PRO A 175 -10.68 -20.34 -10.56
CA PRO A 175 -9.74 -19.22 -10.74
C PRO A 175 -10.38 -17.84 -10.97
N THR A 176 -11.58 -17.80 -11.55
CA THR A 176 -12.25 -16.56 -11.94
C THR A 176 -13.69 -16.46 -11.45
N LEU A 177 -14.24 -17.49 -10.82
CA LEU A 177 -15.61 -17.51 -10.31
C LEU A 177 -15.66 -17.28 -8.80
N LEU A 178 -16.45 -16.31 -8.37
CA LEU A 178 -16.79 -16.07 -6.97
C LEU A 178 -18.17 -16.60 -6.64
N ASN A 179 -18.31 -17.28 -5.51
CA ASN A 179 -19.59 -17.76 -5.00
C ASN A 179 -20.32 -16.65 -4.23
N ILE A 180 -21.56 -16.40 -4.62
CA ILE A 180 -22.44 -15.39 -4.07
C ILE A 180 -23.67 -16.07 -3.47
N THR A 181 -23.94 -15.81 -2.20
CA THR A 181 -25.19 -16.18 -1.54
C THR A 181 -26.11 -14.97 -1.50
N THR A 182 -27.41 -15.21 -1.66
CA THR A 182 -28.39 -14.12 -1.77
C THR A 182 -29.57 -14.32 -0.84
N MET A 183 -30.32 -13.24 -0.64
CA MET A 183 -31.67 -13.24 -0.10
C MET A 183 -32.65 -12.76 -1.18
N THR A 184 -33.94 -13.07 -0.99
CA THR A 184 -35.00 -12.40 -1.73
C THR A 184 -34.91 -10.88 -1.56
N GLU A 185 -35.46 -10.11 -2.51
CA GLU A 185 -35.43 -8.63 -2.49
C GLU A 185 -35.82 -8.02 -1.13
N ASN A 186 -36.76 -8.64 -0.41
CA ASN A 186 -37.24 -8.14 0.89
C ASN A 186 -36.36 -8.59 2.08
N GLY A 187 -35.27 -9.32 1.84
CA GLY A 187 -34.38 -9.85 2.88
C GLY A 187 -34.99 -10.92 3.78
N THR A 188 -36.15 -11.49 3.42
CA THR A 188 -36.93 -12.37 4.31
C THR A 188 -36.62 -13.86 4.13
N LYS A 189 -36.15 -14.27 2.96
CA LYS A 189 -35.86 -15.68 2.65
C LYS A 189 -34.52 -15.81 1.94
N LYS A 190 -33.88 -16.96 2.10
CA LYS A 190 -32.70 -17.33 1.33
C LYS A 190 -33.08 -17.38 -0.16
N GLY A 191 -32.30 -16.68 -0.98
CA GLY A 191 -32.39 -16.71 -2.44
C GLY A 191 -31.50 -17.80 -3.05
N PRO A 192 -31.50 -17.93 -4.38
CA PRO A 192 -30.58 -18.82 -5.07
C PRO A 192 -29.11 -18.38 -4.88
N SER A 193 -28.18 -19.29 -5.08
CA SER A 193 -26.75 -18.95 -5.11
C SER A 193 -26.34 -18.65 -6.55
N TYR A 194 -25.32 -17.81 -6.71
CA TYR A 194 -24.79 -17.42 -8.01
C TYR A 194 -23.28 -17.54 -8.03
N TRP A 195 -22.74 -17.66 -9.24
CA TRP A 195 -21.34 -17.40 -9.50
C TRP A 195 -21.19 -16.07 -10.25
N LEU A 196 -20.26 -15.25 -9.79
CA LEU A 196 -19.78 -14.07 -10.52
C LEU A 196 -18.47 -14.41 -11.20
N GLU A 197 -18.43 -14.26 -12.53
CA GLU A 197 -17.24 -14.39 -13.36
C GLU A 197 -16.48 -13.06 -13.39
N VAL A 198 -15.33 -12.99 -12.72
CA VAL A 198 -14.54 -11.76 -12.53
C VAL A 198 -14.04 -11.18 -13.85
N THR A 199 -13.76 -12.02 -14.85
CA THR A 199 -13.20 -11.54 -16.13
C THR A 199 -14.21 -10.82 -17.02
N SER A 200 -15.49 -11.23 -16.96
CA SER A 200 -16.57 -10.70 -17.81
C SER A 200 -17.67 -9.96 -17.04
N GLY A 201 -17.66 -10.07 -15.71
CA GLY A 201 -18.76 -9.69 -14.83
C GLY A 201 -20.01 -10.55 -14.99
N ALA A 202 -19.99 -11.64 -15.77
CA ALA A 202 -21.18 -12.47 -15.98
C ALA A 202 -21.66 -13.09 -14.66
N ILE A 203 -22.99 -13.23 -14.51
CA ILE A 203 -23.61 -13.89 -13.35
C ILE A 203 -24.27 -15.18 -13.82
N LEU A 204 -23.88 -16.30 -13.21
CA LEU A 204 -24.40 -17.64 -13.51
C LEU A 204 -25.17 -18.16 -12.30
N MET A 205 -26.37 -18.69 -12.50
CA MET A 205 -27.12 -19.29 -11.39
C MET A 205 -26.52 -20.66 -11.03
N HIS A 206 -26.19 -20.84 -9.76
CA HIS A 206 -25.79 -22.13 -9.20
C HIS A 206 -27.06 -22.92 -8.88
N ARG A 207 -27.26 -24.05 -9.57
CA ARG A 207 -28.44 -24.92 -9.40
C ARG A 207 -28.32 -25.85 -8.20
#